data_AF-A0A749W7Z4-F1
#
_entry.id   AF-A0A749W7Z4-F1
#
_cell.length_a   1.000
_cell.length_b   1.000
_cell.length_c   1.000
_cell.angle_alpha   90.00
_cell.angle_beta   90.00
_cell.angle_gamma   90.00
#
_symmetry.space_group_name_H-M   'P 1'
#
loop_
_entity.id
_entity.type
_entity.pdbx_description
1 polymer ?
#
loop_
_entity_poly.entity_id
_entity_poly.type
_entity_poly.pdbx_seq_one_letter_code
_entity_poly.pdbx_strand_id
1 'polypeptide(L)' 'MYGVWMAQAGFINGMPVKIRMMKDCIVITLQNTRELWGCIEGMSVTYIN' A
#
# COMPACT_ATOMS: atom_id res chain seq x y z
N MET A 1 12.92 2.35 -16.30
CA MET A 1 12.51 3.45 -15.39
C MET A 1 11.25 3.06 -14.60
N TYR A 2 11.21 1.84 -14.06
CA TYR A 2 10.07 1.38 -13.27
C TYR A 2 10.45 1.51 -11.79
N GLY A 3 9.61 2.15 -10.97
CA GLY A 3 9.80 2.25 -9.52
C GLY A 3 10.26 3.61 -8.96
N VAL A 4 10.78 4.54 -9.76
CA VAL A 4 11.20 5.87 -9.25
C VAL A 4 10.00 6.70 -8.77
N TRP A 5 8.85 6.53 -9.42
CA TRP A 5 7.62 7.26 -9.10
C TRP A 5 7.15 7.04 -7.65
N MET A 6 7.43 5.87 -7.07
CA MET A 6 7.08 5.57 -5.67
C MET A 6 7.85 6.48 -4.72
N ALA A 7 9.17 6.61 -4.93
CA ALA A 7 10.01 7.51 -4.14
C ALA A 7 9.64 8.99 -4.37
N GLN A 8 9.32 9.37 -5.61
CA GLN A 8 8.87 10.73 -5.95
C GLN A 8 7.52 11.07 -5.30
N ALA A 9 6.65 10.09 -5.13
CA ALA A 9 5.39 10.23 -4.40
C ALA A 9 5.56 10.15 -2.86
N GLY A 10 6.78 10.01 -2.37
CA GLY A 10 7.10 9.99 -0.94
C GLY A 10 7.01 8.61 -0.28
N PHE A 11 6.83 7.52 -1.03
CA PHE A 11 6.86 6.17 -0.50
C PHE A 11 8.30 5.66 -0.37
N ILE A 12 8.61 5.06 0.79
CA ILE A 12 9.90 4.43 1.07
C ILE A 12 9.75 2.91 1.13
N ASN A 13 10.85 2.18 0.92
CA ASN A 13 10.83 0.72 1.01
C ASN A 13 10.43 0.25 2.42
N GLY A 14 9.61 -0.80 2.50
CA GLY A 14 9.08 -1.34 3.76
C GLY A 14 7.94 -0.55 4.40
N MET A 15 7.49 0.54 3.78
CA MET A 15 6.36 1.33 4.26
C MET A 15 5.03 0.61 4.01
N PRO A 16 4.20 0.39 5.05
CA PRO A 16 2.90 -0.22 4.86
C PRO A 16 1.96 0.76 4.14
N VAL A 17 1.26 0.27 3.12
CA VAL A 17 0.34 1.05 2.29
C VAL A 17 -1.00 0.36 2.18
N LYS A 18 -2.06 1.17 2.13
CA LYS A 18 -3.41 0.71 1.81
C LYS A 18 -3.64 0.93 0.32
N ILE A 19 -4.00 -0.13 -0.37
CA ILE A 19 -4.31 -0.11 -1.79
C ILE A 19 -5.83 -0.25 -1.95
N ARG A 20 -6.45 0.68 -2.66
CA ARG A 20 -7.87 0.63 -3.02
C ARG A 20 -8.01 0.62 -4.53
N MET A 21 -8.66 -0.42 -5.05
CA MET A 21 -9.06 -0.49 -6.45
C MET A 21 -10.30 0.37 -6.68
N MET A 22 -10.25 1.23 -7.69
CA MET A 22 -11.38 2.00 -8.20
C MET A 22 -11.47 1.78 -9.72
N LYS A 23 -12.59 2.15 -10.34
CA LYS A 23 -12.72 2.03 -11.80
C LYS A 23 -11.66 2.93 -12.46
N ASP A 24 -10.84 2.34 -13.32
CA ASP A 24 -9.76 2.98 -14.08
C ASP A 24 -8.58 3.55 -13.25
N CYS A 25 -8.57 3.38 -11.91
CA CYS A 25 -7.47 3.87 -11.08
C CYS A 25 -7.24 3.07 -9.79
N ILE A 26 -6.02 3.19 -9.27
CA ILE A 26 -5.61 2.63 -7.97
C ILE A 26 -5.28 3.80 -7.05
N VAL A 27 -5.82 3.79 -5.85
CA VAL A 27 -5.47 4.74 -4.78
C VAL A 27 -4.54 4.04 -3.81
N ILE A 28 -3.35 4.62 -3.62
CA ILE A 28 -2.33 4.14 -2.67
C ILE A 28 -2.18 5.20 -1.58
N THR A 29 -2.43 4.82 -0.33
CA THR A 29 -2.27 5.71 0.83
C THR A 29 -1.36 5.09 1.88
N LEU A 30 -0.70 5.92 2.68
CA LEU A 30 -0.01 5.43 3.88
C LEU A 30 -1.00 4.69 4.79
N GLN A 31 -0.59 3.53 5.27
CA GLN A 31 -1.41 2.76 6.20
C GLN A 31 -1.07 3.16 7.63
N ASN A 32 -2.04 3.72 8.35
CA ASN A 32 -1.94 3.92 9.78
C ASN A 32 -2.01 2.55 10.47
N THR A 33 -0.92 2.13 11.11
CA THR A 33 -0.84 0.83 11.79
C THR A 33 -1.74 0.73 13.03
N ARG A 34 -2.31 1.84 13.52
CA ARG A 34 -3.35 1.80 14.56
C ARG A 34 -4.72 1.38 14.04
N GLU A 35 -5.04 1.68 12.77
CA GLU A 35 -6.30 1.28 12.13
C GLU A 35 -6.32 -0.22 11.76
N LEU A 36 -5.14 -0.85 11.74
CA LEU A 36 -4.98 -2.28 11.47
C LEU A 36 -5.78 -3.18 12.40
N TRP A 37 -5.87 -2.83 13.69
CA TRP A 37 -6.54 -3.65 14.70
C TRP A 37 -8.02 -3.89 14.40
N GLY A 38 -8.67 -3.02 13.62
CA GLY A 38 -10.06 -3.18 13.16
C GLY A 38 -10.21 -3.76 11.75
N CYS A 39 -9.13 -3.99 11.01
CA CYS A 39 -9.15 -4.44 9.60
C CYS A 39 -8.33 -5.72 9.35
N ILE A 40 -7.93 -6.43 10.40
CA ILE A 40 -7.09 -7.66 10.31
C ILE A 40 -7.75 -8.72 9.41
N GLU A 41 -9.09 -8.81 9.38
CA GLU A 41 -9.82 -9.81 8.61
C GLU A 41 -9.63 -9.73 7.08
N GLY A 42 -9.03 -8.66 6.55
CA GLY A 42 -8.77 -8.49 5.12
C GLY A 42 -7.29 -8.44 4.73
N MET A 43 -6.38 -8.63 5.68
CA MET A 43 -4.94 -8.52 5.42
C MET A 43 -4.35 -9.84 4.94
N SER A 44 -3.75 -9.83 3.74
CA SER A 44 -2.93 -10.92 3.24
C SER A 44 -1.49 -10.45 3.01
N VAL A 45 -0.53 -11.31 3.35
CA VAL A 45 0.87 -11.12 2.99
C VAL A 45 1.14 -12.05 1.83
N THR A 46 1.50 -11.50 0.68
CA THR A 46 1.93 -12.29 -0.48
C THR A 46 3.38 -11.97 -0.77
N TYR A 47 4.22 -13.00 -0.81
CA TYR A 47 5.58 -12.89 -1.33
C TYR A 47 5.52 -12.94 -2.85
N ILE A 48 6.05 -11.91 -3.51
CA ILE A 48 6.27 -11.90 -4.95
C ILE A 48 7.72 -12.34 -5.15
N ASN A 49 7.92 -13.46 -5.83
CA ASN A 49 9.23 -14.07 -6.13
C ASN A 49 9.85 -13.46 -7.39
#